data_AF-A0A7H4MFW3-F1
#
_entry.id   AF-A0A7H4MFW3-F1
#
_cell.length_a   1.000
_cell.length_b   1.000
_cell.length_c   1.000
_cell.angle_alpha   90.00
_cell.angle_beta   90.00
_cell.angle_gamma   90.00
#
_symmetry.space_group_name_H-M   'P 1'
#
loop_
_entity.id
_entity.type
_entity.pdbx_description
1 polymer ?
#
loop_
_entity_poly.entity_id
_entity_poly.type
_entity_poly.pdbx_seq_one_letter_code
_entity_poly.pdbx_strand_id
1 'polypeptide(L)'
;MALFFIQQGVPQNLLAYQPFTTLEGAHQLLPMGPVASQEAIKLLGTNGGGFFNANSAHPFENPTALTNLVQMLAIFLIPAALCFAFGEVVSDRRQGRAILWAMTLNLYPLRRRGDVGGNSRQPPPADAGR
;
A
#
# COMPACT_ATOMS: atom_id res chain seq x y z
N MET A 1 -10.71 8.97 -5.77
CA MET A 1 -9.58 8.64 -4.87
C MET A 1 -8.33 9.47 -5.15
N ALA A 2 -7.84 9.55 -6.39
CA ALA A 2 -6.65 10.38 -6.70
C ALA A 2 -6.78 11.84 -6.24
N LEU A 3 -7.91 12.52 -6.50
CA LEU A 3 -8.15 13.89 -6.02
C LEU A 3 -8.12 14.02 -4.49
N PHE A 4 -8.58 12.99 -3.77
CA PHE A 4 -8.52 12.94 -2.31
C PHE A 4 -7.06 12.81 -1.84
N PHE A 5 -6.25 11.98 -2.49
CA PHE A 5 -4.82 11.88 -2.18
C PHE A 5 -4.06 13.18 -2.46
N ILE A 6 -4.39 13.89 -3.55
CA ILE A 6 -3.82 15.23 -3.82
C ILE A 6 -4.16 16.19 -2.69
N GLN A 7 -5.43 16.21 -2.26
CA GLN A 7 -5.89 17.05 -1.16
C GLN A 7 -5.19 16.72 0.18
N GLN A 8 -4.70 15.48 0.34
CA GLN A 8 -3.97 15.05 1.53
C GLN A 8 -2.44 15.19 1.41
N GLY A 9 -1.91 15.65 0.26
CA GLY A 9 -0.48 15.95 0.08
C GLY A 9 0.30 15.01 -0.84
N VAL A 10 -0.36 14.10 -1.56
CA VAL A 10 0.28 13.28 -2.59
C VAL A 10 0.52 14.14 -3.85
N PRO A 11 1.75 14.19 -4.40
CA PRO A 11 2.05 15.00 -5.56
C PRO A 11 1.37 14.43 -6.83
N GLN A 12 0.90 15.34 -7.68
CA GLN A 12 0.39 15.05 -9.00
C GLN A 12 0.82 16.15 -9.95
N ASN A 13 2.02 16.02 -10.52
CA ASN A 13 2.58 17.00 -11.46
C ASN A 13 3.52 16.32 -12.47
N LEU A 14 4.03 17.08 -13.43
CA LEU A 14 5.01 16.63 -14.44
C LEU A 14 6.31 17.45 -14.35
N LEU A 15 6.64 17.93 -13.15
CA LEU A 15 7.83 18.75 -12.93
C LEU A 15 9.09 17.87 -12.91
N ALA A 16 10.23 18.46 -13.25
CA ALA A 16 11.52 17.84 -13.03
C ALA A 16 11.81 17.69 -11.53
N TYR A 17 12.82 16.89 -11.20
CA TYR A 17 13.24 16.68 -9.80
C TYR A 17 13.67 18.02 -9.21
N GLN A 18 13.17 18.33 -8.03
CA GLN A 18 13.38 19.63 -7.43
C GLN A 18 14.59 19.60 -6.50
N PRO A 19 15.66 20.37 -6.77
CA PRO A 19 16.78 20.48 -5.86
C PRO A 19 16.33 21.22 -4.59
N PHE A 20 16.71 20.68 -3.44
CA PHE A 20 16.40 21.23 -2.12
C PHE A 20 17.68 21.24 -1.28
N THR A 21 17.92 22.33 -0.57
CA THR A 21 19.02 22.43 0.39
C THR A 21 18.41 22.39 1.79
N THR A 22 18.83 21.44 2.61
CA THR A 22 18.32 21.30 3.97
C THR A 22 18.80 22.44 4.86
N LEU A 23 18.19 22.56 6.04
CA LEU A 23 18.62 23.53 7.05
C LEU A 23 20.06 23.30 7.53
N GLU A 24 20.58 22.09 7.37
CA GLU A 24 21.97 21.71 7.67
C GLU A 24 22.94 21.97 6.50
N GLY A 25 22.44 22.48 5.37
CA GLY A 25 23.23 22.76 4.17
C GLY A 25 23.44 21.55 3.24
N ALA A 26 22.79 20.41 3.49
CA ALA A 26 22.89 19.23 2.62
C ALA A 26 22.01 19.39 1.38
N HIS A 27 22.51 18.98 0.22
CA HIS A 27 21.74 18.99 -1.03
C HIS A 27 20.99 17.67 -1.22
N GLN A 28 19.70 17.76 -1.51
CA GLN A 28 18.81 16.64 -1.80
C GLN A 28 18.02 16.92 -3.09
N LEU A 29 17.65 15.86 -3.80
CA LEU A 29 16.79 15.93 -4.99
C LEU A 29 15.44 15.32 -4.64
N LEU A 30 14.40 16.15 -4.64
CA LEU A 30 13.04 15.71 -4.38
C LEU A 30 12.44 15.14 -5.67
N PRO A 31 12.07 13.85 -5.69
CA PRO A 31 11.48 13.24 -6.86
C PRO A 31 10.02 13.70 -7.01
N MET A 32 9.69 14.20 -8.20
CA MET A 32 8.36 14.71 -8.56
C MET A 32 7.71 13.78 -9.58
N GLY A 33 6.38 13.90 -9.77
CA GLY A 33 5.67 13.10 -10.75
C GLY A 33 4.16 12.93 -10.51
N PRO A 34 3.48 12.18 -11.39
CA PRO A 34 2.03 11.95 -11.34
C PRO A 34 1.65 10.84 -10.34
N VAL A 35 2.10 10.96 -9.10
CA VAL A 35 2.01 9.90 -8.07
C VAL A 35 0.56 9.59 -7.68
N ALA A 36 -0.27 10.58 -7.41
CA ALA A 36 -1.64 10.37 -6.91
C ALA A 36 -2.52 9.51 -7.83
N SER A 37 -2.37 9.69 -9.14
CA SER A 37 -3.11 8.92 -10.14
C SER A 37 -2.67 7.46 -10.18
N GLN A 38 -1.36 7.20 -10.11
CA GLN A 38 -0.81 5.85 -10.05
C GLN A 38 -1.18 5.15 -8.74
N GLU A 39 -1.12 5.86 -7.61
CA GLU A 39 -1.52 5.37 -6.30
C GLU A 39 -2.98 4.89 -6.29
N ALA A 40 -3.89 5.70 -6.82
CA ALA A 40 -5.30 5.33 -6.84
C ALA A 40 -5.56 4.03 -7.62
N ILE A 41 -4.92 3.86 -8.78
CA ILE A 41 -5.09 2.67 -9.63
C ILE A 41 -4.38 1.47 -9.03
N LYS A 42 -3.17 1.62 -8.50
CA LYS A 42 -2.42 0.48 -7.95
C LYS A 42 -3.15 -0.14 -6.75
N LEU A 43 -3.81 0.69 -5.93
CA LEU A 43 -4.52 0.23 -4.73
C LEU A 43 -5.88 -0.37 -5.10
N LEU A 44 -6.64 0.30 -5.96
CA LEU A 44 -7.94 -0.19 -6.41
C LEU A 44 -7.82 -1.50 -7.18
N GLY A 45 -6.82 -1.60 -8.07
CA GLY A 45 -6.54 -2.80 -8.85
C GLY A 45 -5.64 -3.81 -8.13
N THR A 46 -5.26 -3.57 -6.87
CA THR A 46 -4.40 -4.46 -6.07
C THR A 46 -3.05 -4.80 -6.73
N ASN A 47 -2.53 -3.92 -7.58
CA ASN A 47 -1.29 -4.13 -8.35
C ASN A 47 -0.03 -4.01 -7.48
N GLY A 48 -0.04 -3.11 -6.49
CA GLY A 48 1.07 -2.94 -5.54
C GLY A 48 2.34 -2.25 -6.09
N GLY A 49 2.38 -1.78 -7.34
CA GLY A 49 3.54 -1.09 -7.91
C GLY A 49 3.63 0.40 -7.50
N GLY A 50 4.44 0.70 -6.48
CA GLY A 50 4.68 2.07 -6.01
C GLY A 50 5.51 2.91 -6.98
N PHE A 51 5.33 4.24 -6.93
CA PHE A 51 6.09 5.17 -7.75
C PHE A 51 7.54 5.32 -7.24
N PHE A 52 7.71 5.31 -5.92
CA PHE A 52 9.00 5.31 -5.25
C PHE A 52 9.32 3.90 -4.73
N ASN A 53 10.61 3.64 -4.46
CA ASN A 53 11.06 2.35 -3.95
C ASN A 53 10.41 1.96 -2.62
N ALA A 54 10.13 2.95 -1.75
CA ALA A 54 9.45 2.73 -0.48
C ALA A 54 7.91 2.58 -0.61
N ASN A 55 7.34 2.78 -1.80
CA ASN A 55 5.93 2.52 -2.10
C ASN A 55 5.00 3.27 -1.13
N SER A 56 3.90 2.66 -0.65
CA SER A 56 2.97 3.24 0.34
C SER A 56 3.58 3.55 1.72
N ALA A 57 4.88 3.27 1.97
CA ALA A 57 5.61 3.79 3.14
C ALA A 57 6.25 5.16 2.87
N HIS A 58 6.30 5.61 1.61
CA HIS A 58 6.83 6.91 1.24
C HIS A 58 5.81 8.02 1.57
N PRO A 59 6.23 9.14 2.20
CA PRO A 59 5.32 10.24 2.56
C PRO A 59 4.57 10.83 1.37
N PHE A 60 5.17 10.83 0.16
CA PHE A 60 4.50 11.26 -1.06
C PHE A 60 3.54 10.23 -1.66
N GLU A 61 3.51 8.98 -1.21
CA GLU A 61 2.48 8.01 -1.63
C GLU A 61 1.38 7.86 -0.57
N ASN A 62 1.71 8.08 0.70
CA ASN A 62 0.81 7.92 1.84
C ASN A 62 1.08 8.97 2.93
N PRO A 63 0.61 10.22 2.75
CA PRO A 63 1.00 11.34 3.61
C PRO A 63 0.34 11.33 4.98
N THR A 64 -0.86 10.74 5.13
CA THR A 64 -1.63 10.80 6.37
C THR A 64 -2.19 9.45 6.80
N ALA A 65 -2.52 9.32 8.09
CA ALA A 65 -3.22 8.13 8.59
C ALA A 65 -4.59 7.94 7.90
N LEU A 66 -5.22 9.05 7.47
CA LEU A 66 -6.48 9.00 6.75
C LEU A 66 -6.30 8.49 5.32
N THR A 67 -5.23 8.91 4.61
CA THR A 67 -4.91 8.29 3.31
C THR A 67 -4.69 6.80 3.49
N ASN A 68 -3.92 6.39 4.50
CA ASN A 68 -3.66 4.98 4.78
C ASN A 68 -4.94 4.16 4.98
N LEU A 69 -5.92 4.68 5.74
CA LEU A 69 -7.22 4.03 5.90
C LEU A 69 -7.94 3.86 4.56
N VAL A 70 -7.97 4.91 3.73
CA VAL A 70 -8.59 4.87 2.40
C VAL A 70 -7.85 3.92 1.46
N GLN A 71 -6.51 3.82 1.54
CA GLN A 71 -5.72 2.84 0.78
C GLN A 71 -6.10 1.40 1.18
N MET A 72 -6.23 1.12 2.47
CA MET A 72 -6.66 -0.20 2.96
C MET A 72 -8.08 -0.55 2.50
N LEU A 73 -9.00 0.41 2.51
CA LEU A 73 -10.35 0.21 1.99
C LEU A 73 -10.34 -0.05 0.47
N ALA A 74 -9.49 0.66 -0.28
CA ALA A 74 -9.39 0.50 -1.73
C ALA A 74 -8.92 -0.92 -2.13
N ILE A 75 -7.97 -1.50 -1.39
CA ILE A 75 -7.48 -2.88 -1.63
C ILE A 75 -8.62 -3.90 -1.52
N PHE A 76 -9.54 -3.73 -0.57
CA PHE A 76 -10.66 -4.65 -0.38
C PHE A 76 -11.89 -4.35 -1.22
N LEU A 77 -11.97 -3.17 -1.85
CA LEU A 77 -13.18 -2.69 -2.49
C LEU A 77 -13.65 -3.62 -3.63
N ILE A 78 -12.77 -3.93 -4.59
CA ILE A 78 -13.13 -4.79 -5.73
C ILE A 78 -13.36 -6.25 -5.27
N PRO A 79 -12.47 -6.89 -4.50
CA PRO A 79 -12.69 -8.27 -4.05
C PRO A 79 -13.98 -8.46 -3.24
N ALA A 80 -14.31 -7.51 -2.36
CA ALA A 80 -15.55 -7.56 -1.59
C ALA A 80 -16.78 -7.33 -2.48
N ALA A 81 -16.73 -6.35 -3.39
CA ALA A 81 -17.81 -6.08 -4.34
C ALA A 81 -18.12 -7.29 -5.24
N LEU A 82 -17.07 -8.01 -5.68
CA LEU A 82 -17.23 -9.23 -6.48
C LEU A 82 -17.90 -10.37 -5.70
N CYS A 83 -17.62 -10.52 -4.40
CA CYS A 83 -18.35 -11.49 -3.56
C CYS A 83 -19.85 -11.18 -3.51
N PHE A 84 -20.23 -9.90 -3.42
CA PHE A 84 -21.63 -9.48 -3.43
C PHE A 84 -22.27 -9.69 -4.80
N ALA A 85 -21.59 -9.27 -5.88
CA ALA A 85 -22.06 -9.45 -7.25
C ALA A 85 -22.25 -10.93 -7.58
N PHE A 86 -21.34 -11.81 -7.15
CA PHE A 86 -21.50 -13.26 -7.30
C PHE A 86 -22.78 -13.78 -6.64
N GLY A 87 -23.06 -13.37 -5.39
CA GLY A 87 -24.28 -13.77 -4.70
C GLY A 87 -25.56 -13.27 -5.37
N GLU A 88 -25.50 -12.11 -6.04
CA GLU A 88 -26.61 -11.57 -6.81
C GLU A 88 -26.81 -12.32 -8.15
N VAL A 89 -25.73 -12.59 -8.87
CA VAL A 89 -25.76 -13.34 -10.15
C VAL A 89 -26.29 -14.77 -9.95
N VAL A 90 -25.93 -15.43 -8.84
CA VAL A 90 -26.41 -16.78 -8.51
C VAL A 90 -27.81 -16.77 -7.87
N SER A 91 -28.41 -15.59 -7.67
CA SER A 91 -29.70 -15.40 -6.97
C SER A 91 -29.74 -15.97 -5.55
N ASP A 92 -28.58 -16.21 -4.93
CA ASP A 92 -28.46 -16.58 -3.52
C ASP A 92 -27.37 -15.77 -2.83
N ARG A 93 -27.81 -14.66 -2.20
CA ARG A 93 -26.94 -13.76 -1.43
C ARG A 93 -26.19 -14.46 -0.29
N ARG A 94 -26.66 -15.62 0.18
CA ARG A 94 -25.97 -16.38 1.24
C ARG A 94 -24.65 -16.95 0.74
N GLN A 95 -24.56 -17.32 -0.54
CA GLN A 95 -23.32 -17.84 -1.12
C GLN A 95 -22.24 -16.76 -1.19
N GLY A 96 -22.58 -15.55 -1.66
CA GLY A 96 -21.68 -14.40 -1.64
C GLY A 96 -21.20 -14.03 -0.23
N ARG A 97 -22.13 -14.03 0.74
CA ARG A 97 -21.79 -13.79 2.16
C ARG A 97 -20.91 -14.90 2.73
N ALA A 98 -21.14 -16.16 2.37
CA ALA A 98 -20.34 -17.29 2.83
C ALA A 98 -18.87 -17.18 2.36
N ILE A 99 -18.64 -16.81 1.10
CA ILE A 99 -17.30 -16.56 0.56
C ILE A 99 -16.63 -15.39 1.30
N LEU A 100 -17.36 -14.27 1.49
CA LEU A 100 -16.83 -13.11 2.22
C LEU A 100 -16.46 -13.45 3.67
N TRP A 101 -17.28 -14.26 4.35
CA TRP A 101 -17.00 -14.74 5.71
C TRP A 101 -15.77 -15.64 5.73
N ALA A 102 -15.64 -16.59 4.81
CA ALA A 102 -14.48 -17.47 4.72
C ALA A 102 -13.18 -16.67 4.51
N MET A 103 -13.18 -15.71 3.59
CA MET A 103 -12.04 -14.82 3.33
C MET A 103 -11.67 -13.98 4.58
N THR A 104 -12.66 -13.38 5.22
CA THR A 104 -12.45 -12.52 6.41
C THR A 104 -11.93 -13.33 7.60
N LEU A 105 -12.51 -14.51 7.84
CA LEU A 105 -12.10 -15.42 8.91
C LEU A 105 -10.71 -16.01 8.70
N ASN A 106 -10.26 -16.18 7.45
CA ASN A 106 -8.90 -16.62 7.16
C ASN A 106 -7.87 -15.50 7.40
N LEU A 107 -8.22 -14.27 7.02
CA LEU A 107 -7.35 -13.10 7.17
C LEU A 107 -7.07 -12.75 8.64
N TYR A 108 -8.05 -12.91 9.54
CA TYR A 108 -7.94 -12.57 10.96
C TYR A 108 -6.85 -13.35 11.74
N PRO A 109 -6.77 -14.70 11.67
CA PRO A 109 -5.75 -15.49 12.37
C PRO A 109 -4.37 -15.46 11.70
N LEU A 110 -4.27 -15.26 10.38
CA LEU A 110 -2.97 -15.12 9.69
C LEU A 110 -2.21 -13.86 10.13
N ARG A 111 -2.93 -12.78 10.48
CA ARG A 111 -2.32 -11.55 11.00
C ARG A 111 -1.75 -11.68 12.42
N ARG A 112 -2.09 -12.74 13.17
CA ARG A 112 -1.52 -13.02 14.52
C ARG A 112 -0.32 -13.98 14.50
N ARG A 113 0.02 -14.57 13.34
CA ARG A 113 1.12 -15.55 13.22
C ARG A 113 2.42 -14.96 12.66
N GLY A 114 2.58 -13.64 12.66
CA GLY A 114 3.79 -12.96 12.19
C GLY A 114 5.01 -13.05 13.13
N ASP A 115 4.90 -13.69 14.29
CA ASP A 115 5.92 -13.57 15.37
C ASP A 115 6.46 -14.91 15.91
N VAL A 116 6.52 -15.97 15.09
CA VAL A 116 7.26 -17.19 15.45
C VAL A 116 8.05 -17.69 14.24
N GLY A 117 9.16 -17.01 13.96
CA GLY A 117 10.09 -17.37 12.88
C GLY A 117 11.46 -16.75 13.05
N GLY A 118 11.96 -16.63 14.28
CA GLY A 118 13.34 -16.25 14.57
C GLY A 118 14.29 -17.26 13.95
N ASN A 119 14.81 -16.95 12.76
CA ASN A 119 15.78 -17.76 12.04
C ASN A 119 17.13 -17.71 12.76
N SER A 120 17.37 -18.65 13.68
CA SER A 120 18.62 -18.87 14.42
C SER A 120 19.76 -19.41 13.54
N ARG A 121 19.85 -19.01 12.27
CA ARG A 121 20.82 -19.57 11.29
C ARG A 121 21.57 -18.51 10.49
N GLN A 122 21.97 -17.43 11.14
CA GLN A 122 22.97 -16.53 10.56
C GLN A 122 24.32 -16.83 11.22
N PRO A 123 25.30 -17.44 10.51
CA PRO A 123 26.64 -17.61 11.07
C PRO A 123 27.30 -16.23 11.26
N PRO A 124 28.17 -16.07 12.26
CA PRO A 124 28.82 -14.80 12.55
C PRO A 124 29.69 -14.32 11.37
N PRO A 125 29.82 -13.01 11.15
CA PRO A 125 30.71 -12.46 10.13
C PRO A 125 32.15 -12.83 10.44
N ALA A 126 32.89 -13.29 9.43
CA ALA A 126 34.31 -13.58 9.56
C ALA A 126 35.08 -12.26 9.78
N ASP A 127 35.82 -12.19 10.89
CA ASP A 127 36.79 -11.13 11.15
C ASP A 127 37.85 -11.10 10.04
N ALA A 128 37.71 -10.16 9.12
CA ALA A 128 38.77 -9.82 8.17
C ALA A 128 39.76 -8.88 8.88
N GLY A 129 40.62 -9.47 9.71
CA GLY A 129 41.85 -8.83 10.13
C GLY A 129 42.82 -8.73 8.95
N ARG A 130 43.05 -7.50 8.46
CA ARG A 130 44.34 -6.90 8.04
C ARG A 130 44.11 -5.54 7.38
#